data_AF-A0A927Y4R7-F1
#
_entry.id   AF-A0A927Y4R7-F1
#
_cell.length_a   1.000
_cell.length_b   1.000
_cell.length_c   1.000
_cell.angle_alpha   90.00
_cell.angle_beta   90.00
_cell.angle_gamma   90.00
#
_symmetry.space_group_name_H-M   'P 1'
#
loop_
_entity.id
_entity.type
_entity.pdbx_description
1 polymer ?
#
loop_
_entity_poly.entity_id
_entity_poly.type
_entity_poly.pdbx_seq_one_letter_code
_entity_poly.pdbx_strand_id
1 'polypeptide(L)'
;MQGFKEKPEKVIGGMVMNKTEFVGSSADKTLRNEAIKGVNAQYDPEKREAATQMVEKELAIVKDQGTAPQYLILLNALKETGAKSEEFCIRGAAASSILVHVLGFSRVDPLTVEPRLYSEFFFDITGSKFTPFELNVTTDLHERIRKYFENYPGEERITPKYDHDKLIGFYLGDPLTDSYTGEPFYPYYINIIPVEDPNGFGESLLSGDIYDTITPKNLPEYIKCLEFKLDIDAWEENAETLFKEGKAPLNDLIADREDVYEYMLDHGVEKEMAFRIAEHVRKGKALSKGWNQDMIDAMNKVSIPEWYRKSCEKIRYLFPRAHAMSFIDCYCKDVV
;
A
#
# COMPACT_ATOMS: atom_id res chain seq x y z
N MET A 1 -18.51 30.03 30.17
CA MET A 1 -17.08 30.30 29.90
C MET A 1 -16.22 29.42 30.79
N GLN A 2 -15.88 28.24 30.30
CA GLN A 2 -14.83 27.32 30.75
C GLN A 2 -14.54 26.55 29.44
N GLY A 3 -13.41 26.57 28.78
CA GLY A 3 -12.03 26.93 29.10
C GLY A 3 -11.24 26.01 28.19
N PHE A 4 -11.00 26.43 26.94
CA PHE A 4 -10.23 25.67 25.95
C PHE A 4 -8.85 25.40 26.54
N LYS A 5 -8.48 24.12 26.64
CA LYS A 5 -7.09 23.73 26.90
C LYS A 5 -6.53 23.22 25.58
N GLU A 6 -5.72 24.08 24.95
CA GLU A 6 -4.81 23.66 23.89
C GLU A 6 -3.97 22.49 24.41
N LYS A 7 -4.03 21.36 23.69
CA LYS A 7 -3.06 20.28 23.85
C LYS A 7 -1.91 20.56 22.89
N PRO A 8 -0.66 20.23 23.25
CA PRO A 8 0.50 20.52 22.41
C PRO A 8 0.37 19.83 21.05
N GLU A 9 0.77 20.59 20.02
CA GLU A 9 0.85 20.18 18.62
C GLU A 9 1.68 18.89 18.49
N LYS A 10 1.17 17.91 17.74
CA LYS A 10 1.93 16.71 17.37
C LYS A 10 2.44 16.92 15.95
N VAL A 11 3.75 17.11 15.82
CA VAL A 11 4.42 17.21 14.52
C VAL A 11 4.43 15.81 13.90
N ILE A 12 3.71 15.63 12.79
CA ILE A 12 3.82 14.45 11.93
C ILE A 12 4.54 14.90 10.67
N GLY A 13 5.74 14.36 10.41
CA GLY A 13 6.48 14.63 9.17
C GLY A 13 6.84 16.10 8.89
N GLY A 14 6.93 16.96 9.91
CA GLY A 14 7.24 18.39 9.74
C GLY A 14 6.03 19.28 9.42
N MET A 15 4.81 18.73 9.36
CA MET A 15 3.58 19.49 9.19
C MET A 15 2.93 19.82 10.54
N VAL A 16 2.57 21.08 10.73
CA VAL A 16 1.73 21.54 11.86
C VAL A 16 0.28 21.39 11.43
N MET A 17 -0.39 20.36 11.96
CA MET A 17 -1.82 20.15 11.74
C MET A 17 -2.61 21.06 12.67
N ASN A 18 -3.33 22.04 12.12
CA ASN A 18 -4.46 22.62 12.82
C ASN A 18 -5.53 21.52 12.93
N LYS A 19 -5.66 20.93 14.12
CA LYS A 19 -6.77 20.03 14.42
C LYS A 19 -8.06 20.85 14.41
N THR A 20 -8.75 20.89 13.28
CA THR A 20 -10.21 20.86 13.35
C THR A 20 -10.56 19.52 13.99
N GLU A 21 -11.08 19.58 15.22
CA GLU A 21 -11.60 18.40 15.90
C GLU A 21 -12.74 17.80 15.08
N PHE A 22 -12.43 16.79 14.25
CA PHE A 22 -13.40 15.74 14.03
C PHE A 22 -13.59 15.07 15.39
N VAL A 23 -14.75 15.27 15.99
CA VAL A 23 -15.12 14.67 17.28
C VAL A 23 -15.09 13.15 17.11
N GLY A 24 -13.97 12.52 17.48
CA GLY A 24 -13.80 11.08 17.56
C GLY A 24 -14.81 10.49 18.56
N SER A 25 -15.98 10.07 18.05
CA SER A 25 -16.92 9.20 18.79
C SER A 25 -17.89 8.44 17.87
N SER A 26 -18.20 8.95 16.66
CA SER A 26 -19.14 8.30 15.72
C SER A 26 -18.46 7.59 14.55
N ALA A 27 -17.63 8.26 13.74
CA ALA A 27 -17.01 7.66 12.55
C ALA A 27 -16.10 6.46 12.90
N ASP A 28 -15.25 6.59 13.92
CA ASP A 28 -14.40 5.49 14.40
C ASP A 28 -15.23 4.28 14.84
N LYS A 29 -16.34 4.54 15.54
CA LYS A 29 -17.25 3.50 16.03
C LYS A 29 -17.96 2.81 14.85
N THR A 30 -18.41 3.58 13.87
CA THR A 30 -19.04 3.06 12.64
C THR A 30 -18.05 2.21 11.85
N LEU A 31 -16.83 2.72 11.62
CA LEU A 31 -15.78 1.97 10.91
C LEU A 31 -15.44 0.67 11.62
N ARG A 32 -15.24 0.71 12.94
CA ARG A 32 -15.01 -0.50 13.73
C ARG A 32 -16.16 -1.50 13.61
N ASN A 33 -17.40 -1.04 13.67
CA ASN A 33 -18.55 -1.93 13.52
C ASN A 33 -18.59 -2.60 12.14
N GLU A 34 -18.31 -1.86 11.07
CA GLU A 34 -18.22 -2.41 9.71
C GLU A 34 -17.06 -3.41 9.59
N ALA A 35 -15.89 -3.09 10.15
CA ALA A 35 -14.74 -3.99 10.15
C ALA A 35 -15.01 -5.29 10.91
N ILE A 36 -15.66 -5.24 12.08
CA ILE A 36 -16.03 -6.42 12.85
C ILE A 36 -17.11 -7.26 12.15
N LYS A 37 -18.06 -6.63 11.43
CA LYS A 37 -18.97 -7.37 10.55
C LYS A 37 -18.20 -8.10 9.47
N GLY A 38 -17.23 -7.44 8.83
CA GLY A 38 -16.32 -8.03 7.86
C GLY A 38 -15.57 -9.24 8.40
N VAL A 39 -14.94 -9.10 9.57
CA VAL A 39 -14.23 -10.19 10.26
C VAL A 39 -15.15 -11.39 10.49
N ASN A 40 -16.37 -11.15 11.00
CA ASN A 40 -17.34 -12.23 11.25
C ASN A 40 -17.84 -12.92 9.97
N ALA A 41 -17.90 -12.18 8.86
CA ALA A 41 -18.35 -12.69 7.57
C ALA A 41 -17.25 -13.45 6.81
N GLN A 42 -15.99 -13.04 6.95
CA GLN A 42 -14.87 -13.56 6.16
C GLN A 42 -14.05 -14.65 6.87
N TYR A 43 -14.02 -14.66 8.21
CA TYR A 43 -13.22 -15.63 8.97
C TYR A 43 -14.04 -16.60 9.81
N ASP A 44 -13.63 -17.87 9.72
CA ASP A 44 -14.05 -18.94 10.61
C ASP A 44 -13.65 -18.68 12.07
N PRO A 45 -14.34 -19.31 13.06
CA PRO A 45 -14.09 -19.08 14.48
C PRO A 45 -12.62 -19.23 14.91
N GLU A 46 -11.86 -20.14 14.28
CA GLU A 46 -10.45 -20.40 14.60
C GLU A 46 -9.52 -19.22 14.26
N LYS A 47 -9.82 -18.48 13.19
CA LYS A 47 -9.01 -17.34 12.73
C LYS A 47 -9.53 -15.99 13.21
N ARG A 48 -10.79 -15.96 13.66
CA ARG A 48 -11.52 -14.73 14.01
C ARG A 48 -10.83 -13.91 15.09
N GLU A 49 -10.26 -14.57 16.10
CA GLU A 49 -9.55 -13.86 17.18
C GLU A 49 -8.29 -13.17 16.65
N ALA A 50 -7.46 -13.88 15.88
CA ALA A 50 -6.25 -13.31 15.28
C ALA A 50 -6.58 -12.15 14.32
N ALA A 51 -7.59 -12.33 13.46
CA ALA A 51 -8.06 -11.29 12.56
C ALA A 51 -8.55 -10.05 13.33
N THR A 52 -9.37 -10.26 14.37
CA THR A 52 -9.87 -9.16 15.22
C THR A 52 -8.71 -8.41 15.87
N GLN A 53 -7.70 -9.09 16.40
CA GLN A 53 -6.55 -8.44 17.02
C GLN A 53 -5.75 -7.59 16.02
N MET A 54 -5.57 -8.05 14.78
CA MET A 54 -4.89 -7.25 13.75
C MET A 54 -5.74 -6.05 13.32
N VAL A 55 -7.04 -6.24 13.11
CA VAL A 55 -7.98 -5.16 12.78
C VAL A 55 -8.00 -4.07 13.85
N GLU A 56 -8.05 -4.43 15.14
CA GLU A 56 -8.04 -3.45 16.23
C GLU A 56 -6.73 -2.64 16.29
N LYS A 57 -5.59 -3.25 15.96
CA LYS A 57 -4.30 -2.54 15.86
C LYS A 57 -4.34 -1.50 14.74
N GLU A 58 -4.84 -1.87 13.57
CA GLU A 58 -4.94 -0.95 12.43
C GLU A 58 -5.99 0.15 12.67
N LEU A 59 -7.12 -0.17 13.31
CA LEU A 59 -8.14 0.81 13.71
C LEU A 59 -7.59 1.83 14.70
N ALA A 60 -6.69 1.45 15.61
CA ALA A 60 -6.03 2.39 16.51
C ALA A 60 -5.17 3.41 15.73
N ILE A 61 -4.46 2.96 14.69
CA ILE A 61 -3.69 3.85 13.80
C ILE A 61 -4.65 4.78 13.05
N VAL A 62 -5.70 4.25 12.42
CA VAL A 62 -6.70 5.06 11.68
C VAL A 62 -7.36 6.11 12.58
N LYS A 63 -7.66 5.76 13.83
CA LYS A 63 -8.19 6.68 14.82
C LYS A 63 -7.19 7.79 15.17
N ASP A 64 -5.93 7.45 15.40
CA ASP A 64 -4.87 8.41 15.72
C ASP A 64 -4.58 9.36 14.53
N GLN A 65 -4.73 8.85 13.30
CA GLN A 65 -4.63 9.63 12.06
C GLN A 65 -5.87 10.50 11.79
N GLY A 66 -7.02 10.17 12.39
CA GLY A 66 -8.30 10.82 12.09
C GLY A 66 -8.85 10.47 10.71
N THR A 67 -8.46 9.33 10.14
CA THR A 67 -8.76 8.94 8.75
C THR A 67 -9.98 8.03 8.59
N ALA A 68 -10.70 7.71 9.67
CA ALA A 68 -11.90 6.88 9.60
C ALA A 68 -12.96 7.35 8.58
N PRO A 69 -13.23 8.67 8.42
CA PRO A 69 -14.14 9.16 7.39
C PRO A 69 -13.76 8.71 5.97
N GLN A 70 -12.47 8.71 5.60
CA GLN A 70 -12.03 8.30 4.27
C GLN A 70 -12.41 6.84 3.96
N TYR A 71 -12.27 5.93 4.93
CA TYR A 71 -12.68 4.53 4.78
C TYR A 71 -14.19 4.41 4.58
N LEU A 72 -14.97 5.15 5.38
CA LEU A 72 -16.43 5.14 5.28
C LEU A 72 -16.93 5.74 3.97
N ILE A 73 -16.28 6.79 3.48
CA ILE A 73 -16.59 7.41 2.17
C ILE A 73 -16.39 6.40 1.05
N LEU A 74 -15.24 5.72 1.01
CA LEU A 74 -15.00 4.68 0.00
C LEU A 74 -15.99 3.52 0.14
N LEU A 75 -16.24 3.04 1.35
CA LEU A 75 -17.18 1.95 1.62
C LEU A 75 -18.60 2.30 1.13
N ASN A 76 -19.06 3.52 1.40
CA ASN A 76 -20.36 3.99 0.97
C ASN A 76 -20.41 4.18 -0.55
N ALA A 77 -19.37 4.74 -1.18
CA ALA A 77 -19.30 4.86 -2.63
C ALA A 77 -19.42 3.49 -3.32
N LEU A 78 -18.69 2.48 -2.83
CA LEU A 78 -18.76 1.12 -3.38
C LEU A 78 -20.15 0.48 -3.14
N LYS A 79 -20.73 0.65 -1.96
CA LYS A 79 -22.06 0.11 -1.64
C LYS A 79 -23.18 0.76 -2.45
N GLU A 80 -23.25 2.09 -2.48
CA GLU A 80 -24.32 2.84 -3.12
C GLU A 80 -24.26 2.76 -4.64
N THR A 81 -23.06 2.59 -5.20
CA THR A 81 -22.95 2.29 -6.63
C THR A 81 -23.38 0.86 -6.96
N GLY A 82 -23.36 -0.06 -5.99
CA GLY A 82 -23.57 -1.49 -6.21
C GLY A 82 -22.32 -2.16 -6.81
N ALA A 83 -21.13 -1.68 -6.45
CA ALA A 83 -19.87 -2.22 -6.92
C ALA A 83 -19.72 -3.70 -6.52
N LYS A 84 -19.30 -4.52 -7.47
CA LYS A 84 -18.89 -5.91 -7.20
C LYS A 84 -17.39 -6.01 -7.07
N SER A 85 -16.91 -7.05 -6.38
CA SER A 85 -15.49 -7.21 -6.12
C SER A 85 -14.65 -7.29 -7.40
N GLU A 86 -15.22 -7.84 -8.47
CA GLU A 86 -14.54 -8.05 -9.76
C GLU A 86 -14.45 -6.75 -10.58
N GLU A 87 -15.16 -5.70 -10.16
CA GLU A 87 -15.19 -4.43 -10.88
C GLU A 87 -14.11 -3.45 -10.44
N PHE A 88 -13.38 -3.76 -9.37
CA PHE A 88 -12.28 -2.94 -8.88
C PHE A 88 -11.11 -3.77 -8.35
N CYS A 89 -9.96 -3.12 -8.29
CA CYS A 89 -8.74 -3.68 -7.76
C CYS A 89 -8.00 -2.61 -6.97
N ILE A 90 -7.78 -2.84 -5.67
CA ILE A 90 -6.97 -1.94 -4.86
C ILE A 90 -5.51 -1.97 -5.35
N ARG A 91 -4.81 -0.85 -5.23
CA ARG A 91 -3.42 -0.70 -5.67
C ARG A 91 -2.51 -0.21 -4.57
N GLY A 92 -1.22 -0.40 -4.83
CA GLY A 92 -0.15 0.06 -3.95
C GLY A 92 -0.07 -0.79 -2.70
N ALA A 93 0.16 -0.16 -1.56
CA ALA A 93 0.39 -0.87 -0.30
C ALA A 93 -0.89 -1.19 0.48
N ALA A 94 -2.06 -0.72 0.04
CA ALA A 94 -3.30 -0.83 0.81
C ALA A 94 -3.72 -2.28 1.05
N ALA A 95 -3.46 -3.19 0.10
CA ALA A 95 -3.73 -4.61 0.29
C ALA A 95 -2.89 -5.27 1.40
N SER A 96 -1.86 -4.61 1.96
CA SER A 96 -1.17 -5.10 3.16
C SER A 96 -1.96 -4.94 4.46
N SER A 97 -3.08 -4.22 4.44
CA SER A 97 -3.92 -3.94 5.61
C SER A 97 -5.06 -4.95 5.73
N ILE A 98 -5.16 -5.60 6.90
CA ILE A 98 -6.29 -6.50 7.16
C ILE A 98 -7.61 -5.72 7.26
N LEU A 99 -7.57 -4.46 7.71
CA LEU A 99 -8.74 -3.58 7.73
C LEU A 99 -9.28 -3.34 6.31
N VAL A 100 -8.40 -3.11 5.33
CA VAL A 100 -8.76 -2.97 3.91
C VAL A 100 -9.41 -4.27 3.39
N HIS A 101 -8.87 -5.43 3.75
CA HIS A 101 -9.44 -6.73 3.38
C HIS A 101 -10.85 -6.96 3.98
N VAL A 102 -11.02 -6.79 5.30
CA VAL A 102 -12.31 -7.08 5.95
C VAL A 102 -13.42 -6.10 5.58
N LEU A 103 -13.07 -4.90 5.12
CA LEU A 103 -14.03 -3.96 4.54
C LEU A 103 -14.43 -4.31 3.09
N GLY A 104 -13.80 -5.32 2.50
CA GLY A 104 -14.06 -5.79 1.14
C GLY A 104 -13.37 -4.96 0.05
N PHE A 105 -12.37 -4.15 0.40
CA PHE A 105 -11.63 -3.35 -0.58
C PHE A 105 -10.55 -4.17 -1.31
N SER A 106 -10.13 -5.29 -0.73
CA SER A 106 -9.12 -6.20 -1.28
C SER A 106 -9.55 -7.65 -1.09
N ARG A 107 -9.33 -8.50 -2.09
CA ARG A 107 -9.47 -9.96 -1.94
C ARG A 107 -8.21 -10.63 -1.40
N VAL A 108 -7.07 -9.94 -1.41
CA VAL A 108 -5.83 -10.40 -0.76
C VAL A 108 -6.03 -10.39 0.74
N ASP A 109 -5.87 -11.54 1.39
CA ASP A 109 -5.98 -11.73 2.84
C ASP A 109 -4.58 -11.65 3.51
N PRO A 110 -4.23 -10.55 4.20
CA PRO A 110 -2.93 -10.38 4.85
C PRO A 110 -2.70 -11.34 6.02
N LEU A 111 -3.75 -12.00 6.53
CA LEU A 111 -3.62 -12.97 7.61
C LEU A 111 -2.99 -14.28 7.13
N THR A 112 -3.22 -14.66 5.86
CA THR A 112 -2.87 -15.99 5.36
C THR A 112 -2.09 -16.02 4.05
N VAL A 113 -1.97 -14.87 3.37
CA VAL A 113 -1.25 -14.81 2.09
C VAL A 113 0.23 -15.14 2.26
N GLU A 114 0.76 -15.87 1.29
CA GLU A 114 2.19 -16.13 1.14
C GLU A 114 2.65 -15.68 -0.26
N PRO A 115 3.76 -14.95 -0.39
CA PRO A 115 4.61 -14.44 0.69
C PRO A 115 3.91 -13.41 1.60
N ARG A 116 4.41 -13.24 2.82
CA ARG A 116 3.75 -12.41 3.84
C ARG A 116 3.66 -10.92 3.44
N LEU A 117 2.59 -10.25 3.88
CA LEU A 117 2.47 -8.78 3.83
C LEU A 117 2.64 -8.13 5.22
N TYR A 118 3.10 -6.88 5.23
CA TYR A 118 3.32 -6.08 6.44
C TYR A 118 2.51 -4.79 6.39
N SER A 119 1.71 -4.50 7.40
CA SER A 119 0.84 -3.32 7.40
C SER A 119 1.62 -2.01 7.65
N GLU A 120 2.82 -2.08 8.23
CA GLU A 120 3.75 -0.94 8.37
C GLU A 120 4.08 -0.31 7.02
N PHE A 121 4.04 -1.11 5.97
CA PHE A 121 4.33 -0.67 4.62
C PHE A 121 3.19 0.14 3.99
N PHE A 122 1.98 0.03 4.56
CA PHE A 122 0.85 0.92 4.31
C PHE A 122 0.85 2.12 5.26
N PHE A 123 0.88 1.87 6.56
CA PHE A 123 0.69 2.88 7.61
C PHE A 123 1.94 3.68 8.02
N ASP A 124 3.12 3.31 7.52
CA ASP A 124 4.43 3.60 8.13
C ASP A 124 4.65 2.87 9.46
N ILE A 125 5.92 2.63 9.82
CA ILE A 125 6.27 1.92 11.06
C ILE A 125 5.79 2.65 12.31
N THR A 126 5.64 3.97 12.24
CA THR A 126 5.12 4.81 13.33
C THR A 126 3.61 5.02 13.25
N GLY A 127 2.95 4.52 12.20
CA GLY A 127 1.55 4.82 11.92
C GLY A 127 1.31 6.26 11.47
N SER A 128 2.34 7.01 11.08
CA SER A 128 2.21 8.45 10.82
C SER A 128 1.93 8.81 9.36
N LYS A 129 1.90 7.84 8.45
CA LYS A 129 1.74 8.10 7.02
C LYS A 129 0.26 8.20 6.64
N PHE A 130 -0.11 9.27 5.95
CA PHE A 130 -1.41 9.38 5.30
C PHE A 130 -1.54 8.31 4.21
N THR A 131 -2.66 7.61 4.22
CA THR A 131 -2.92 6.43 3.39
C THR A 131 -4.08 6.69 2.42
N PRO A 132 -3.84 7.42 1.30
CA PRO A 132 -4.84 7.56 0.26
C PRO A 132 -5.17 6.19 -0.36
N PHE A 133 -6.39 6.06 -0.89
CA PHE A 133 -6.79 4.86 -1.60
C PHE A 133 -6.63 5.03 -3.09
N GLU A 134 -6.17 3.96 -3.75
CA GLU A 134 -6.03 3.92 -5.20
C GLU A 134 -6.65 2.63 -5.70
N LEU A 135 -7.61 2.76 -6.61
CA LEU A 135 -8.31 1.65 -7.20
C LEU A 135 -8.17 1.72 -8.71
N ASN A 136 -7.84 0.61 -9.34
CA ASN A 136 -8.26 0.39 -10.71
C ASN A 136 -9.74 -0.04 -10.69
N VAL A 137 -10.53 0.44 -11.64
CA VAL A 137 -11.97 0.16 -11.74
C VAL A 137 -12.35 -0.13 -13.19
N THR A 138 -13.42 -0.88 -13.42
CA THR A 138 -14.01 -0.97 -14.77
C THR A 138 -14.54 0.40 -15.19
N THR A 139 -14.63 0.65 -16.50
CA THR A 139 -15.18 1.92 -17.03
C THR A 139 -16.63 2.16 -16.57
N ASP A 140 -17.44 1.11 -16.41
CA ASP A 140 -18.80 1.24 -15.85
C ASP A 140 -18.78 1.67 -14.39
N LEU A 141 -17.97 1.01 -13.55
CA LEU A 141 -17.88 1.37 -12.14
C LEU A 141 -17.28 2.77 -11.96
N HIS A 142 -16.31 3.16 -12.79
CA HIS A 142 -15.77 4.52 -12.82
C HIS A 142 -16.88 5.56 -12.98
N GLU A 143 -17.77 5.37 -13.95
CA GLU A 143 -18.90 6.26 -14.21
C GLU A 143 -19.94 6.26 -13.07
N ARG A 144 -20.22 5.11 -12.47
CA ARG A 144 -21.11 5.03 -11.29
C ARG A 144 -20.52 5.78 -10.10
N ILE A 145 -19.24 5.59 -9.80
CA ILE A 145 -18.55 6.30 -8.71
C ILE A 145 -18.48 7.81 -9.00
N ARG A 146 -18.21 8.21 -10.25
CA ARG A 146 -18.25 9.61 -10.66
C ARG A 146 -19.59 10.25 -10.33
N LYS A 147 -20.70 9.64 -10.76
CA LYS A 147 -22.06 10.14 -10.49
C LYS A 147 -22.38 10.17 -9.00
N TYR A 148 -21.91 9.19 -8.24
CA TYR A 148 -22.06 9.18 -6.78
C TYR A 148 -21.40 10.41 -6.14
N PHE A 149 -20.14 10.71 -6.50
CA PHE A 149 -19.43 11.86 -5.92
C PHE A 149 -19.90 13.22 -6.45
N GLU A 150 -20.43 13.30 -7.67
CA GLU A 150 -21.11 14.50 -8.17
C GLU A 150 -22.39 14.84 -7.40
N ASN A 151 -23.04 13.81 -6.83
CA ASN A 151 -24.23 13.94 -6.00
C ASN A 151 -23.96 13.47 -4.57
N TYR A 152 -22.74 13.75 -4.08
CA TYR A 152 -22.27 13.21 -2.81
C TYR A 152 -23.25 13.57 -1.66
N PRO A 153 -23.78 12.58 -0.92
CA PRO A 153 -24.82 12.83 0.08
C PRO A 153 -24.27 13.28 1.44
N GLY A 154 -22.95 13.24 1.64
CA GLY A 154 -22.31 13.65 2.89
C GLY A 154 -22.05 15.15 2.96
N GLU A 155 -21.58 15.60 4.12
CA GLU A 155 -21.27 17.00 4.38
C GLU A 155 -19.82 17.37 4.02
N GLU A 156 -18.96 16.37 3.79
CA GLU A 156 -17.57 16.58 3.44
C GLU A 156 -17.43 17.24 2.06
N ARG A 157 -16.47 18.15 1.94
CA ARG A 157 -16.11 18.74 0.65
C ARG A 157 -15.46 17.67 -0.23
N ILE A 158 -16.08 17.38 -1.37
CA ILE A 158 -15.51 16.49 -2.39
C ILE A 158 -15.07 17.31 -3.59
N THR A 159 -13.79 17.21 -3.95
CA THR A 159 -13.24 17.93 -5.11
C THR A 159 -12.72 16.94 -6.14
N PRO A 160 -13.22 16.95 -7.40
CA PRO A 160 -12.70 16.09 -8.45
C PRO A 160 -11.20 16.30 -8.70
N LYS A 161 -10.49 15.22 -8.98
CA LYS A 161 -9.05 15.20 -9.28
C LYS A 161 -8.85 14.72 -10.71
N TYR A 162 -8.18 15.56 -11.50
CA TYR A 162 -7.93 15.30 -12.92
C TYR A 162 -6.44 15.09 -13.19
N ASP A 163 -6.13 14.24 -14.15
CA ASP A 163 -4.87 14.22 -14.88
C ASP A 163 -5.18 14.62 -16.32
N HIS A 164 -4.71 15.81 -16.70
CA HIS A 164 -5.18 16.52 -17.88
C HIS A 164 -6.72 16.63 -17.86
N ASP A 165 -7.41 16.05 -18.84
CA ASP A 165 -8.87 16.06 -18.94
C ASP A 165 -9.53 14.78 -18.37
N LYS A 166 -8.72 13.83 -17.86
CA LYS A 166 -9.22 12.56 -17.35
C LYS A 166 -9.48 12.65 -15.86
N LEU A 167 -10.71 12.35 -15.43
CA LEU A 167 -11.03 12.21 -14.02
C LEU A 167 -10.34 10.96 -13.46
N ILE A 168 -9.41 11.16 -12.54
CA ILE A 168 -8.61 10.08 -11.92
C ILE A 168 -8.94 9.86 -10.45
N GLY A 169 -9.81 10.67 -9.84
CA GLY A 169 -10.14 10.53 -8.43
C GLY A 169 -10.85 11.73 -7.83
N PHE A 170 -10.84 11.77 -6.50
CA PHE A 170 -11.46 12.81 -5.69
C PHE A 170 -10.59 13.12 -4.47
N TYR A 171 -10.36 14.40 -4.20
CA TYR A 171 -9.86 14.88 -2.92
C TYR A 171 -11.00 14.92 -1.90
N LEU A 172 -10.69 14.54 -0.66
CA LEU A 172 -11.63 14.46 0.43
C LEU A 172 -11.32 15.54 1.47
N GLY A 173 -12.27 16.46 1.69
CA GLY A 173 -12.13 17.57 2.62
C GLY A 173 -11.36 18.76 2.05
N ASP A 174 -11.10 19.71 2.94
CA ASP A 174 -10.31 20.91 2.62
C ASP A 174 -8.81 20.60 2.58
N PRO A 175 -8.04 21.34 1.75
CA PRO A 175 -6.59 21.21 1.77
C PRO A 175 -6.01 21.66 3.10
N LEU A 176 -4.93 21.00 3.48
CA LEU A 176 -3.99 21.48 4.48
C LEU A 176 -3.04 22.51 3.86
N THR A 177 -2.24 23.16 4.70
CA THR A 177 -1.14 24.02 4.24
C THR A 177 0.18 23.27 4.40
N ASP A 178 0.93 23.13 3.31
CA ASP A 178 2.29 22.59 3.37
C ASP A 178 3.21 23.55 4.13
N SER A 179 3.89 23.07 5.17
CA SER A 179 4.69 23.92 6.06
C SER A 179 5.98 24.44 5.42
N TYR A 180 6.46 23.80 4.35
CA TYR A 180 7.69 24.20 3.65
C TYR A 180 7.43 25.16 2.51
N THR A 181 6.34 24.97 1.78
CA THR A 181 6.01 25.74 0.57
C THR A 181 4.90 26.76 0.80
N GLY A 182 4.05 26.57 1.82
CA GLY A 182 2.86 27.37 2.06
C GLY A 182 1.69 27.04 1.12
N GLU A 183 1.87 26.08 0.20
CA GLU A 183 0.88 25.72 -0.80
C GLU A 183 -0.20 24.78 -0.24
N PRO A 184 -1.40 24.74 -0.85
CA PRO A 184 -2.42 23.75 -0.52
C PRO A 184 -1.93 22.31 -0.72
N PHE A 185 -2.05 21.49 0.32
CA PHE A 185 -1.71 20.07 0.32
C PHE A 185 -2.97 19.24 0.59
N TYR A 186 -3.26 18.28 -0.29
CA TYR A 186 -4.43 17.42 -0.18
C TYR A 186 -4.01 15.99 0.21
N PRO A 187 -3.89 15.67 1.51
CA PRO A 187 -3.42 14.35 1.96
C PRO A 187 -4.44 13.23 1.72
N TYR A 188 -5.73 13.57 1.67
CA TYR A 188 -6.82 12.60 1.61
C TYR A 188 -7.41 12.61 0.20
N TYR A 189 -7.27 11.48 -0.48
CA TYR A 189 -7.88 11.28 -1.79
C TYR A 189 -8.17 9.81 -2.04
N ILE A 190 -9.10 9.60 -2.97
CA ILE A 190 -9.38 8.30 -3.57
C ILE A 190 -9.11 8.45 -5.06
N ASN A 191 -8.14 7.71 -5.60
CA ASN A 191 -7.98 7.57 -7.04
C ASN A 191 -8.85 6.42 -7.55
N ILE A 192 -9.55 6.66 -8.66
CA ILE A 192 -10.33 5.66 -9.41
C ILE A 192 -9.86 5.69 -10.86
N ILE A 193 -9.01 4.72 -11.22
CA ILE A 193 -8.34 4.66 -12.51
C ILE A 193 -9.09 3.65 -13.39
N PRO A 194 -9.70 4.06 -14.51
CA PRO A 194 -10.44 3.14 -15.36
C PRO A 194 -9.48 2.19 -16.09
N VAL A 195 -9.84 0.91 -16.16
CA VAL A 195 -9.18 -0.13 -16.95
C VAL A 195 -10.14 -0.58 -18.04
N GLU A 196 -9.81 -0.24 -19.29
CA GLU A 196 -10.68 -0.47 -20.45
C GLU A 196 -10.71 -1.94 -20.90
N ASP A 197 -9.56 -2.62 -20.87
CA ASP A 197 -9.44 -4.04 -21.21
C ASP A 197 -8.76 -4.82 -20.06
N PRO A 198 -9.53 -5.26 -19.04
CA PRO A 198 -8.99 -6.01 -17.91
C PRO A 198 -8.32 -7.34 -18.30
N ASN A 199 -8.81 -8.01 -19.36
CA ASN A 199 -8.26 -9.31 -19.77
C ASN A 199 -6.91 -9.10 -20.47
N GLY A 200 -6.86 -8.19 -21.45
CA GLY A 200 -5.60 -7.85 -22.11
C GLY A 200 -4.58 -7.24 -21.13
N PHE A 201 -5.05 -6.48 -20.13
CA PHE A 201 -4.20 -6.04 -19.04
C PHE A 201 -3.61 -7.23 -18.26
N GLY A 202 -4.43 -8.20 -17.85
CA GLY A 202 -3.99 -9.43 -17.18
C GLY A 202 -2.97 -10.24 -17.98
N GLU A 203 -3.22 -10.48 -19.27
CA GLU A 203 -2.28 -11.15 -20.17
C GLU A 203 -0.96 -10.39 -20.29
N SER A 204 -1.02 -9.05 -20.32
CA SER A 204 0.18 -8.21 -20.35
C SER A 204 1.00 -8.31 -19.06
N LEU A 205 0.41 -8.62 -17.91
CA LEU A 205 1.15 -8.73 -16.65
C LEU A 205 2.04 -9.98 -16.62
N LEU A 206 1.58 -11.09 -17.21
CA LEU A 206 2.23 -12.41 -17.14
C LEU A 206 3.09 -12.76 -18.36
N SER A 207 3.52 -11.76 -19.12
CA SER A 207 4.30 -11.94 -20.35
C SER A 207 5.70 -11.32 -20.25
N GLY A 208 6.60 -11.73 -21.14
CA GLY A 208 7.94 -11.18 -21.30
C GLY A 208 9.06 -12.09 -20.79
N ASP A 209 10.29 -11.77 -21.20
CA ASP A 209 11.48 -12.61 -21.05
C ASP A 209 11.80 -13.02 -19.60
N ILE A 210 11.33 -12.26 -18.61
CA ILE A 210 11.43 -12.60 -17.18
C ILE A 210 10.74 -13.93 -16.89
N TYR A 211 9.54 -14.14 -17.42
CA TYR A 211 8.76 -15.37 -17.20
C TYR A 211 9.37 -16.56 -17.91
N ASP A 212 9.97 -16.36 -19.09
CA ASP A 212 10.71 -17.40 -19.81
C ASP A 212 12.00 -17.78 -19.07
N THR A 213 12.70 -16.78 -18.51
CA THR A 213 13.96 -16.98 -17.79
C THR A 213 13.76 -17.69 -16.45
N ILE A 214 12.78 -17.25 -15.66
CA ILE A 214 12.52 -17.80 -14.32
C ILE A 214 11.66 -19.07 -14.39
N THR A 215 10.72 -19.15 -15.35
CA THR A 215 9.73 -20.22 -15.46
C THR A 215 8.99 -20.50 -14.14
N PRO A 216 8.26 -19.51 -13.58
CA PRO A 216 7.67 -19.60 -12.23
C PRO A 216 6.71 -20.78 -12.08
N LYS A 217 6.70 -21.38 -10.89
CA LYS A 217 5.96 -22.63 -10.58
C LYS A 217 4.85 -22.48 -9.55
N ASN A 218 4.86 -21.40 -8.79
CA ASN A 218 3.94 -21.17 -7.68
C ASN A 218 3.68 -19.67 -7.55
N LEU A 219 2.61 -19.31 -6.85
CA LEU A 219 2.19 -17.91 -6.67
C LEU A 219 3.32 -16.98 -6.18
N PRO A 220 4.15 -17.32 -5.16
CA PRO A 220 5.31 -16.51 -4.79
C PRO A 220 6.27 -16.18 -5.95
N GLU A 221 6.59 -17.15 -6.80
CA GLU A 221 7.46 -16.92 -7.96
C GLU A 221 6.78 -16.07 -9.04
N TYR A 222 5.48 -16.23 -9.25
CA TYR A 222 4.71 -15.35 -10.15
C TYR A 222 4.67 -13.91 -9.65
N ILE A 223 4.49 -13.70 -8.34
CA ILE A 223 4.57 -12.38 -7.71
C ILE A 223 5.97 -11.79 -7.94
N LYS A 224 7.03 -12.57 -7.68
CA LYS A 224 8.42 -12.15 -7.88
C LYS A 224 8.69 -11.71 -9.32
N CYS A 225 8.24 -12.50 -10.31
CA CYS A 225 8.35 -12.15 -11.73
C CYS A 225 7.59 -10.88 -12.08
N LEU A 226 6.38 -10.70 -11.54
CA LEU A 226 5.58 -9.51 -11.79
C LEU A 226 6.22 -8.26 -11.19
N GLU A 227 6.73 -8.33 -9.96
CA GLU A 227 7.42 -7.21 -9.32
C GLU A 227 8.68 -6.82 -10.12
N PHE A 228 9.51 -7.78 -10.54
CA PHE A 228 10.64 -7.52 -11.44
C PHE A 228 10.26 -6.81 -12.75
N LYS A 229 9.08 -7.12 -13.28
CA LYS A 229 8.55 -6.49 -14.50
C LYS A 229 8.05 -5.06 -14.25
N LEU A 230 7.43 -4.81 -13.10
CA LEU A 230 6.86 -3.52 -12.75
C LEU A 230 7.92 -2.52 -12.29
N ASP A 231 8.99 -3.02 -11.66
CA ASP A 231 10.03 -2.21 -11.06
C ASP A 231 11.04 -1.61 -12.03
N ILE A 232 11.78 -0.62 -11.54
CA ILE A 232 12.75 0.13 -12.33
C ILE A 232 14.17 -0.23 -11.86
N ASP A 233 14.91 -0.91 -12.74
CA ASP A 233 16.28 -1.43 -12.52
C ASP A 233 16.40 -2.49 -11.40
N ALA A 234 15.31 -3.20 -11.10
CA ALA A 234 15.36 -4.38 -10.23
C ALA A 234 15.87 -5.62 -10.98
N TRP A 235 15.45 -5.81 -12.24
CA TRP A 235 15.77 -7.00 -13.03
C TRP A 235 17.03 -6.84 -13.91
N GLU A 236 16.93 -6.04 -14.98
CA GLU A 236 17.97 -5.89 -16.01
C GLU A 236 19.30 -5.42 -15.41
N GLU A 237 20.40 -6.06 -15.81
CA GLU A 237 21.75 -5.80 -15.30
C GLU A 237 21.90 -5.87 -13.76
N ASN A 238 20.91 -6.45 -13.07
CA ASN A 238 20.87 -6.58 -11.62
C ASN A 238 20.47 -8.01 -11.21
N ALA A 239 19.21 -8.24 -10.80
CA ALA A 239 18.75 -9.56 -10.38
C ALA A 239 18.89 -10.62 -11.48
N GLU A 240 18.73 -10.24 -12.76
CA GLU A 240 18.92 -11.13 -13.89
C GLU A 240 20.34 -11.73 -13.93
N THR A 241 21.36 -10.88 -13.78
CA THR A 241 22.76 -11.31 -13.79
C THR A 241 23.06 -12.21 -12.60
N LEU A 242 22.56 -11.85 -11.41
CA LEU A 242 22.74 -12.66 -10.21
C LEU A 242 22.08 -14.04 -10.35
N PHE A 243 20.91 -14.09 -10.99
CA PHE A 243 20.19 -15.33 -11.27
C PHE A 243 20.90 -16.20 -12.31
N LYS A 244 21.22 -15.65 -13.49
CA LYS A 244 21.83 -16.39 -14.60
C LYS A 244 23.23 -16.90 -14.28
N GLU A 245 23.99 -16.18 -13.47
CA GLU A 245 25.32 -16.60 -13.02
C GLU A 245 25.30 -17.55 -11.80
N GLY A 246 24.10 -17.84 -11.25
CA GLY A 246 23.95 -18.70 -10.07
C GLY A 246 24.55 -18.10 -8.79
N LYS A 247 24.68 -16.77 -8.72
CA LYS A 247 25.24 -16.06 -7.56
C LYS A 247 24.26 -15.95 -6.39
N ALA A 248 22.96 -15.97 -6.66
CA ALA A 248 21.90 -15.97 -5.66
C ALA A 248 20.70 -16.79 -6.16
N PRO A 249 20.03 -17.57 -5.28
CA PRO A 249 18.77 -18.22 -5.64
C PRO A 249 17.66 -17.17 -5.80
N LEU A 250 16.60 -17.50 -6.56
CA LEU A 250 15.47 -16.60 -6.82
C LEU A 250 14.89 -15.96 -5.54
N ASN A 251 14.78 -16.74 -4.47
CA ASN A 251 14.22 -16.27 -3.20
C ASN A 251 15.05 -15.13 -2.57
N ASP A 252 16.37 -15.10 -2.79
CA ASP A 252 17.27 -14.10 -2.21
C ASP A 252 17.42 -12.84 -3.09
N LEU A 253 16.85 -12.84 -4.30
CA LEU A 253 16.86 -11.67 -5.18
C LEU A 253 15.89 -10.61 -4.67
N ILE A 254 16.15 -9.34 -4.98
CA ILE A 254 15.32 -8.20 -4.55
C ILE A 254 14.33 -7.85 -5.65
N ALA A 255 13.09 -8.31 -5.50
CA ALA A 255 12.00 -7.98 -6.41
C ALA A 255 11.05 -6.94 -5.82
N ASP A 256 10.92 -6.86 -4.50
CA ASP A 256 10.08 -5.86 -3.84
C ASP A 256 10.79 -5.28 -2.62
N ARG A 257 10.19 -4.25 -2.01
CA ARG A 257 10.75 -3.64 -0.78
C ARG A 257 10.68 -4.58 0.43
N GLU A 258 9.72 -5.50 0.44
CA GLU A 258 9.53 -6.49 1.49
C GLU A 258 10.72 -7.47 1.51
N ASP A 259 11.29 -7.85 0.36
CA ASP A 259 12.50 -8.68 0.25
C ASP A 259 13.69 -8.03 0.97
N VAL A 260 13.88 -6.71 0.81
CA VAL A 260 14.94 -5.96 1.52
C VAL A 260 14.70 -5.98 3.03
N TYR A 261 13.46 -5.78 3.44
CA TYR A 261 13.10 -5.74 4.84
C TYR A 261 13.27 -7.10 5.52
N GLU A 262 12.77 -8.17 4.90
CA GLU A 262 12.88 -9.54 5.36
C GLU A 262 14.35 -9.97 5.42
N TYR A 263 15.13 -9.72 4.38
CA TYR A 263 16.55 -10.03 4.37
C TYR A 263 17.29 -9.36 5.53
N MET A 264 17.01 -8.09 5.82
CA MET A 264 17.62 -7.37 6.94
C MET A 264 17.21 -7.98 8.30
N LEU A 265 15.94 -8.33 8.47
CA LEU A 265 15.44 -8.99 9.68
C LEU A 265 16.10 -10.35 9.91
N ASP A 266 16.20 -11.17 8.86
CA ASP A 266 16.77 -12.51 8.91
C ASP A 266 18.26 -12.49 9.29
N HIS A 267 18.96 -11.39 8.99
CA HIS A 267 20.34 -11.16 9.38
C HIS A 267 20.47 -10.46 10.76
N GLY A 268 19.37 -10.16 11.44
CA GLY A 268 19.37 -9.58 12.79
C GLY A 268 19.47 -8.05 12.84
N VAL A 269 19.11 -7.35 11.76
CA VAL A 269 18.91 -5.90 11.79
C VAL A 269 17.59 -5.59 12.51
N GLU A 270 17.62 -4.63 13.44
CA GLU A 270 16.42 -4.21 14.17
C GLU A 270 15.32 -3.70 13.23
N LYS A 271 14.06 -4.00 13.59
CA LYS A 271 12.88 -3.77 12.76
C LYS A 271 12.79 -2.36 12.17
N GLU A 272 13.01 -1.34 12.97
CA GLU A 272 12.95 0.06 12.52
C GLU A 272 14.04 0.41 11.52
N MET A 273 15.26 -0.09 11.76
CA MET A 273 16.37 0.12 10.82
C MET A 273 16.15 -0.67 9.53
N ALA A 274 15.68 -1.91 9.61
CA ALA A 274 15.34 -2.72 8.44
C ALA A 274 14.27 -2.02 7.57
N PHE A 275 13.21 -1.50 8.19
CA PHE A 275 12.17 -0.73 7.49
C PHE A 275 12.73 0.52 6.83
N ARG A 276 13.58 1.28 7.54
CA ARG A 276 14.23 2.47 6.99
C ARG A 276 15.14 2.13 5.81
N ILE A 277 15.90 1.04 5.88
CA ILE A 277 16.75 0.56 4.79
C ILE A 277 15.88 0.19 3.58
N ALA A 278 14.83 -0.61 3.77
CA ALA A 278 13.91 -1.00 2.71
C ALA A 278 13.28 0.22 2.01
N GLU A 279 12.76 1.19 2.76
CA GLU A 279 12.20 2.42 2.18
C GLU A 279 13.27 3.34 1.54
N HIS A 280 14.54 3.25 1.95
CA HIS A 280 15.65 3.97 1.33
C HIS A 280 16.02 3.36 -0.02
N VAL A 281 16.10 2.03 -0.10
CA VAL A 281 16.35 1.28 -1.34
C VAL A 281 15.19 1.47 -2.31
N ARG A 282 13.96 1.25 -1.84
CA ARG A 282 12.73 1.41 -2.60
C ARG A 282 12.64 2.74 -3.36
N LYS A 283 13.13 3.82 -2.76
CA LYS A 283 13.06 5.18 -3.32
C LYS A 283 14.29 5.54 -4.15
N GLY A 284 15.14 4.56 -4.47
CA GLY A 284 16.39 4.74 -5.20
C GLY A 284 17.38 5.68 -4.52
N LYS A 285 17.27 5.84 -3.19
CA LYS A 285 18.16 6.75 -2.44
C LYS A 285 19.54 6.15 -2.23
N ALA A 286 19.66 4.83 -2.16
CA ALA A 286 20.96 4.16 -2.16
C ALA A 286 21.74 4.49 -3.45
N LEU A 287 21.09 4.39 -4.61
CA LEU A 287 21.65 4.78 -5.91
C LEU A 287 21.98 6.28 -5.99
N SER A 288 20.98 7.13 -5.71
CA SER A 288 21.09 8.58 -6.01
C SER A 288 21.78 9.41 -4.93
N LYS A 289 21.77 8.96 -3.67
CA LYS A 289 22.31 9.70 -2.52
C LYS A 289 23.32 8.91 -1.70
N GLY A 290 23.55 7.63 -2.03
CA GLY A 290 24.33 6.73 -1.20
C GLY A 290 23.60 6.31 0.08
N TRP A 291 24.32 5.62 0.95
CA TRP A 291 23.82 5.16 2.23
C TRP A 291 24.08 6.18 3.34
N ASN A 292 23.13 6.27 4.28
CA ASN A 292 23.38 6.96 5.54
C ASN A 292 24.35 6.14 6.40
N GLN A 293 25.17 6.80 7.22
CA GLN A 293 26.19 6.12 8.04
C GLN A 293 25.56 5.10 9.01
N ASP A 294 24.41 5.41 9.61
CA ASP A 294 23.70 4.51 10.51
C ASP A 294 23.22 3.23 9.83
N MET A 295 22.81 3.32 8.55
CA MET A 295 22.45 2.16 7.73
C MET A 295 23.68 1.31 7.38
N ILE A 296 24.81 1.95 7.05
CA ILE A 296 26.09 1.25 6.80
C ILE A 296 26.52 0.49 8.05
N ASP A 297 26.49 1.15 9.20
CA ASP A 297 26.89 0.56 10.48
C ASP A 297 26.00 -0.63 10.84
N ALA A 298 24.69 -0.52 10.64
CA ALA A 298 23.74 -1.61 10.85
C ALA A 298 24.02 -2.81 9.94
N MET A 299 24.22 -2.59 8.63
CA MET A 299 24.54 -3.65 7.67
C MET A 299 25.91 -4.29 7.94
N ASN A 300 26.91 -3.51 8.31
CA ASN A 300 28.25 -4.02 8.64
C ASN A 300 28.25 -4.86 9.90
N LYS A 301 27.51 -4.44 10.94
CA LYS A 301 27.39 -5.16 12.21
C LYS A 301 26.93 -6.60 12.03
N VAL A 302 26.04 -6.84 11.06
CA VAL A 302 25.50 -8.17 10.74
C VAL A 302 26.14 -8.80 9.51
N SER A 303 27.19 -8.19 8.96
CA SER A 303 27.95 -8.70 7.81
C SER A 303 27.11 -8.94 6.54
N ILE A 304 26.20 -8.02 6.20
CA ILE A 304 25.45 -8.10 4.93
C ILE A 304 26.42 -8.22 3.74
N PRO A 305 26.25 -9.22 2.87
CA PRO A 305 27.15 -9.45 1.74
C PRO A 305 27.26 -8.23 0.80
N GLU A 306 28.45 -8.03 0.23
CA GLU A 306 28.71 -6.92 -0.68
C GLU A 306 27.84 -6.98 -1.94
N TRP A 307 27.58 -8.19 -2.46
CA TRP A 307 26.74 -8.36 -3.65
C TRP A 307 25.30 -7.86 -3.40
N TYR A 308 24.76 -8.08 -2.20
CA TYR A 308 23.41 -7.65 -1.84
C TYR A 308 23.34 -6.12 -1.76
N ARG A 309 24.33 -5.50 -1.11
CA ARG A 309 24.44 -4.02 -1.05
C ARG A 309 24.56 -3.40 -2.44
N LYS A 310 25.38 -3.99 -3.32
CA LYS A 310 25.50 -3.55 -4.72
C LYS A 310 24.19 -3.71 -5.50
N SER A 311 23.41 -4.75 -5.23
CA SER A 311 22.08 -4.91 -5.80
C SER A 311 21.14 -3.78 -5.35
N CYS A 312 21.11 -3.49 -4.04
CA CYS A 312 20.34 -2.36 -3.49
C CYS A 312 20.75 -1.00 -4.10
N GLU A 313 22.04 -0.80 -4.38
CA GLU A 313 22.58 0.45 -4.95
C GLU A 313 22.24 0.67 -6.42
N LYS A 314 21.69 -0.33 -7.12
CA LYS A 314 21.25 -0.21 -8.52
C LYS A 314 19.78 0.14 -8.69
N ILE A 315 18.98 -0.18 -7.69
CA ILE A 315 17.52 -0.08 -7.75
C ILE A 315 17.09 1.39 -7.78
N ARG A 316 16.30 1.76 -8.80
CA ARG A 316 15.69 3.11 -8.90
C ARG A 316 14.37 3.18 -8.17
N TYR A 317 13.55 2.13 -8.25
CA TYR A 317 12.28 2.06 -7.55
C TYR A 317 11.86 0.61 -7.28
N LEU A 318 11.22 0.38 -6.12
CA LEU A 318 10.50 -0.87 -5.80
C LEU A 318 9.02 -0.62 -5.52
N PHE A 319 8.16 -1.41 -6.12
CA PHE A 319 6.76 -1.51 -5.78
C PHE A 319 6.60 -2.33 -4.49
N PRO A 320 5.49 -2.13 -3.77
CA PRO A 320 5.17 -2.97 -2.63
C PRO A 320 4.59 -4.29 -3.13
N ARG A 321 4.99 -5.41 -2.52
CA ARG A 321 4.50 -6.78 -2.82
C ARG A 321 2.98 -6.89 -2.96
N ALA A 322 2.25 -6.12 -2.15
CA ALA A 322 0.79 -6.06 -2.16
C ALA A 322 0.21 -5.56 -3.51
N HIS A 323 0.98 -4.80 -4.30
CA HIS A 323 0.60 -4.31 -5.61
C HIS A 323 0.55 -5.45 -6.62
N ALA A 324 1.62 -6.24 -6.77
CA ALA A 324 1.60 -7.40 -7.65
C ALA A 324 0.59 -8.44 -7.20
N MET A 325 0.46 -8.71 -5.90
CA MET A 325 -0.56 -9.63 -5.38
C MET A 325 -1.97 -9.22 -5.76
N SER A 326 -2.30 -7.93 -5.59
CA SER A 326 -3.62 -7.41 -5.99
C SER A 326 -3.83 -7.58 -7.49
N PHE A 327 -2.81 -7.27 -8.30
CA PHE A 327 -2.91 -7.41 -9.75
C PHE A 327 -3.11 -8.85 -10.22
N ILE A 328 -2.37 -9.80 -9.65
CA ILE A 328 -2.56 -11.22 -9.96
C ILE A 328 -3.97 -11.66 -9.57
N ASP A 329 -4.41 -11.36 -8.35
CA ASP A 329 -5.75 -11.72 -7.89
C ASP A 329 -6.88 -11.11 -8.75
N CYS A 330 -6.72 -9.86 -9.21
CA CYS A 330 -7.76 -9.17 -9.99
C CYS A 330 -7.79 -9.52 -11.47
N TYR A 331 -6.63 -9.77 -12.08
CA TYR A 331 -6.52 -9.81 -13.53
C TYR A 331 -5.99 -11.14 -14.07
N CYS A 332 -5.38 -11.98 -13.24
CA CYS A 332 -4.69 -13.19 -13.65
C CYS A 332 -5.43 -14.45 -13.18
N LYS A 333 -6.51 -14.81 -13.88
CA LYS A 333 -7.42 -15.90 -13.50
C LYS A 333 -6.78 -17.31 -13.49
N ASP A 334 -5.68 -17.49 -14.22
CA ASP A 334 -5.03 -18.78 -14.43
C ASP A 334 -3.77 -18.99 -13.57
N VAL A 335 -3.44 -18.05 -12.67
CA VAL A 335 -2.31 -18.18 -11.73
C VAL A 335 -2.83 -18.68 -10.39
N VAL A 336 -2.79 -20.00 -10.17
CA VAL A 336 -3.04 -20.65 -8.88
C VAL A 336 -1.99 -21.73 -8.63
#